data_AF-A0A8S9SIF6-F1
#
_entry.id   AF-A0A8S9SIF6-F1
#
_cell.length_a   1.000
_cell.length_b   1.000
_cell.length_c   1.000
_cell.angle_alpha   90.00
_cell.angle_beta   90.00
_cell.angle_gamma   90.00
#
_symmetry.space_group_name_H-M   'P 1'
#
loop_
_entity.id
_entity.type
_entity.pdbx_description
1 polymer ?
#
loop_
_entity_poly.entity_id
_entity_poly.type
_entity_poly.pdbx_seq_one_letter_code
_entity_poly.pdbx_strand_id
1 'polypeptide(L)'
;MGVRALKSHTTIYLTQPRWDSSLNILKDIFPKTFTKEAVMPASKKSKYLESESSEYENVIDFYISSRSDVFVPAISGFIYANTVGKRIALGKPQVLVPAEISDTSSRATDFISPYISKKNHLAYSCFC
;
A
#
# COMPACT_ATOMS: atom_id res chain seq x y z
N MET A 1 13.55 16.99 3.12
CA MET A 1 12.46 16.21 2.53
C MET A 1 11.17 16.65 3.23
N GLY A 2 10.29 17.39 2.57
CA GLY A 2 9.11 17.98 3.23
C GLY A 2 8.02 16.93 3.45
N VAL A 3 7.54 16.80 4.69
CA VAL A 3 6.35 15.98 5.00
C VAL A 3 5.13 16.75 4.51
N ARG A 4 4.53 16.32 3.40
CA ARG A 4 3.23 16.84 2.97
C ARG A 4 2.15 16.06 3.69
N ALA A 5 1.36 16.73 4.52
CA ALA A 5 0.17 16.13 5.11
C ALA A 5 -0.77 15.63 4.01
N LEU A 6 -1.41 14.47 4.24
CA LEU A 6 -2.46 13.98 3.36
C LEU A 6 -3.64 14.97 3.43
N LYS A 7 -4.14 15.40 2.27
CA LYS A 7 -5.32 16.27 2.19
C LYS A 7 -6.57 15.39 2.10
N SER A 8 -7.74 15.92 2.44
CA SER A 8 -9.02 15.20 2.31
C SER A 8 -9.29 14.66 0.89
N HIS A 9 -8.72 15.31 -0.14
CA HIS A 9 -8.86 14.91 -1.54
C HIS A 9 -7.82 13.86 -1.99
N THR A 10 -6.95 13.40 -1.10
CA THR A 10 -6.04 12.28 -1.38
C THR A 10 -6.85 11.04 -1.69
N THR A 11 -6.50 10.38 -2.79
CA THR A 11 -7.07 9.08 -3.15
C THR A 11 -6.38 7.98 -2.35
N ILE A 12 -7.17 7.14 -1.68
CA ILE A 12 -6.67 5.97 -0.96
C ILE A 12 -7.20 4.71 -1.65
N TYR A 13 -6.32 3.75 -1.87
CA TYR A 13 -6.69 2.42 -2.30
C TYR A 13 -6.45 1.44 -1.15
N LEU A 14 -7.48 0.69 -0.79
CA LEU A 14 -7.41 -0.37 0.20
C LEU A 14 -7.34 -1.72 -0.52
N THR A 15 -6.38 -2.56 -0.13
CA THR A 15 -6.21 -3.91 -0.71
C THR A 15 -7.30 -4.89 -0.28
N GLN A 16 -8.23 -4.48 0.59
CA GLN A 16 -9.42 -5.28 0.88
C GLN A 16 -10.30 -5.44 -0.38
N PRO A 17 -10.87 -6.63 -0.61
CA PRO A 17 -11.69 -6.91 -1.79
C PRO A 17 -12.92 -6.01 -1.84
N ARG A 18 -13.67 -5.98 -0.74
CA ARG A 18 -14.97 -5.30 -0.59
C ARG A 18 -14.95 -4.30 0.55
N TRP A 19 -15.92 -3.40 0.56
CA TRP A 19 -16.06 -2.42 1.64
C TRP A 19 -16.57 -3.07 2.92
N ASP A 20 -16.01 -2.68 4.06
CA ASP A 20 -16.47 -3.04 5.39
C ASP A 20 -16.81 -1.77 6.18
N SER A 21 -17.87 -1.80 6.99
CA SER A 21 -18.33 -0.63 7.75
C SER A 21 -17.32 -0.17 8.80
N SER A 22 -16.40 -1.04 9.26
CA SER A 22 -15.29 -0.65 10.12
C SER A 22 -14.35 0.38 9.47
N LEU A 23 -14.37 0.50 8.13
CA LEU A 23 -13.56 1.46 7.38
C LEU A 23 -14.25 2.81 7.14
N ASN A 24 -15.47 3.02 7.65
CA ASN A 24 -16.22 4.26 7.43
C ASN A 24 -15.43 5.51 7.86
N ILE A 25 -14.70 5.42 8.98
CA ILE A 25 -13.85 6.53 9.46
C ILE A 25 -12.78 6.96 8.44
N LEU A 26 -12.23 6.03 7.65
CA LEU A 26 -11.28 6.37 6.59
C LEU A 26 -11.97 7.15 5.47
N LYS A 27 -13.22 6.82 5.16
CA LYS A 27 -14.00 7.51 4.13
C LYS A 27 -14.47 8.89 4.58
N ASP A 28 -14.76 9.05 5.87
CA ASP A 28 -15.12 10.34 6.45
C ASP A 28 -13.94 11.33 6.36
N ILE A 29 -12.71 10.84 6.59
CA ILE A 29 -11.49 11.66 6.50
C ILE A 29 -11.03 11.82 5.04
N PHE A 30 -11.09 10.74 4.26
CA PHE A 30 -10.66 10.66 2.87
C PHE A 30 -11.79 10.08 1.99
N PRO A 31 -12.72 10.93 1.50
CA PRO A 31 -13.89 10.45 0.74
C PRO A 31 -13.54 9.67 -0.53
N LYS A 32 -12.35 9.89 -1.10
CA LYS A 32 -11.80 9.17 -2.25
C LYS A 32 -11.07 7.89 -1.83
N THR A 33 -11.65 7.14 -0.90
CA THR A 33 -11.15 5.82 -0.49
C THR A 33 -11.90 4.74 -1.27
N PHE A 34 -11.15 3.86 -1.92
CA PHE A 34 -11.69 2.81 -2.78
C PHE A 34 -11.13 1.44 -2.42
N THR A 35 -11.96 0.42 -2.54
CA THR A 35 -11.58 -1.00 -2.52
C THR A 35 -11.48 -1.54 -3.94
N LYS A 36 -11.01 -2.77 -4.08
CA LYS A 36 -10.92 -3.47 -5.37
C LYS A 36 -12.28 -3.54 -6.08
N GLU A 37 -13.33 -3.86 -5.35
CA GLU A 37 -14.70 -3.91 -5.87
C GLU A 37 -15.18 -2.57 -6.43
N ALA A 38 -14.82 -1.46 -5.78
CA ALA A 38 -15.28 -0.13 -6.15
C ALA A 38 -14.64 0.36 -7.46
N VAL A 39 -13.40 -0.05 -7.74
CA VAL A 39 -12.66 0.36 -8.95
C VAL A 39 -12.82 -0.61 -10.11
N MET A 40 -13.33 -1.83 -9.85
CA MET A 40 -13.44 -2.87 -10.87
C MET A 40 -14.77 -2.77 -11.66
N PRO A 41 -14.73 -2.86 -13.00
CA PRO A 41 -15.95 -2.93 -13.80
C PRO A 41 -16.83 -4.11 -13.40
N ALA A 42 -18.15 -3.89 -13.34
CA ALA A 42 -19.11 -4.91 -12.89
C ALA A 42 -18.98 -6.26 -13.64
N SER A 43 -18.76 -6.22 -14.95
CA SER A 43 -18.58 -7.41 -15.81
C SER A 43 -17.30 -8.20 -15.54
N LYS A 44 -16.37 -7.67 -14.74
CA LYS A 44 -15.09 -8.29 -14.40
C LYS A 44 -15.05 -8.83 -12.97
N LYS A 45 -16.02 -8.48 -12.11
CA LYS A 45 -16.03 -8.85 -10.69
C LYS A 45 -16.05 -10.35 -10.47
N SER A 46 -16.91 -11.09 -11.17
CA SER A 46 -17.01 -12.55 -11.02
C SER A 46 -15.69 -13.28 -11.33
N LYS A 47 -14.94 -12.78 -12.32
CA LYS A 47 -13.65 -13.37 -12.69
C LYS A 47 -12.55 -13.12 -11.67
N TYR A 48 -12.53 -11.94 -11.05
CA TYR A 48 -11.34 -11.46 -10.32
C TYR A 48 -11.56 -11.26 -8.81
N LEU A 49 -12.80 -11.22 -8.31
CA LEU A 49 -13.14 -11.06 -6.89
C LEU A 49 -13.89 -12.26 -6.31
N GLU A 50 -14.40 -13.15 -7.18
CA GLU A 50 -15.18 -14.33 -6.78
C GLU A 50 -14.48 -15.63 -7.21
N SER A 51 -13.22 -15.54 -7.65
CA SER A 51 -12.40 -16.71 -7.91
C SER A 51 -12.06 -17.41 -6.59
N GLU A 52 -11.99 -18.74 -6.62
CA GLU A 52 -11.56 -19.54 -5.46
C GLU A 52 -10.14 -19.19 -4.99
N SER A 53 -9.27 -18.79 -5.92
CA SER A 53 -7.93 -18.29 -5.62
C SER A 53 -7.92 -16.76 -5.48
N SER A 54 -7.12 -16.24 -4.55
CA SER A 54 -6.87 -14.81 -4.39
C SER A 54 -5.74 -14.29 -5.29
N GLU A 55 -5.30 -15.06 -6.28
CA GLU A 55 -4.14 -14.71 -7.11
C GLU A 55 -4.38 -13.45 -7.95
N TYR A 56 -5.54 -13.37 -8.60
CA TYR A 56 -5.91 -12.18 -9.37
C TYR A 56 -6.01 -10.93 -8.49
N GLU A 57 -6.59 -11.11 -7.32
CA GLU A 57 -6.67 -10.08 -6.31
C GLU A 57 -5.29 -9.57 -5.89
N ASN A 58 -4.37 -10.49 -5.60
CA ASN A 58 -2.99 -10.17 -5.21
C ASN A 58 -2.23 -9.47 -6.34
N VAL A 59 -2.46 -9.85 -7.61
CA VAL A 59 -1.84 -9.19 -8.77
C VAL A 59 -2.32 -7.74 -8.91
N ILE A 60 -3.62 -7.50 -8.72
CA ILE A 60 -4.19 -6.15 -8.75
C ILE A 60 -3.61 -5.31 -7.60
N ASP A 61 -3.59 -5.85 -6.38
CA ASP A 61 -3.04 -5.18 -5.21
C ASP A 61 -1.56 -4.84 -5.39
N PHE A 62 -0.77 -5.79 -5.88
CA PHE A 62 0.64 -5.59 -6.20
C PHE A 62 0.83 -4.50 -7.26
N TYR A 63 0.03 -4.51 -8.32
CA TYR A 63 0.15 -3.52 -9.40
C TYR A 63 -0.15 -2.10 -8.91
N ILE A 64 -1.27 -1.91 -8.21
CA ILE A 64 -1.66 -0.59 -7.70
C ILE A 64 -0.68 -0.12 -6.62
N SER A 65 -0.35 -0.98 -5.66
CA SER A 65 0.56 -0.65 -4.55
C SER A 65 1.98 -0.35 -5.01
N SER A 66 2.45 -0.97 -6.10
CA SER A 66 3.80 -0.70 -6.62
C SER A 66 3.89 0.63 -7.39
N ARG A 67 2.78 1.15 -7.92
CA ARG A 67 2.74 2.40 -8.69
C ARG A 67 2.27 3.61 -7.89
N SER A 68 1.60 3.40 -6.75
CA SER A 68 1.11 4.48 -5.89
C SER A 68 2.21 5.45 -5.45
N ASP A 69 1.84 6.67 -5.05
CA ASP A 69 2.82 7.64 -4.57
C ASP A 69 3.40 7.25 -3.21
N VAL A 70 2.57 6.72 -2.31
CA VAL A 70 2.96 6.17 -1.01
C VAL A 70 2.37 4.77 -0.87
N PHE A 71 3.13 3.85 -0.29
CA PHE A 71 2.67 2.51 0.07
C PHE A 71 2.76 2.29 1.57
N VAL A 72 1.68 1.80 2.19
CA VAL A 72 1.60 1.45 3.60
C VAL A 72 1.19 -0.01 3.72
N PRO A 73 2.08 -0.94 4.10
CA PRO A 73 1.71 -2.33 4.30
C PRO A 73 1.01 -2.51 5.64
N ALA A 74 -0.07 -3.30 5.66
CA ALA A 74 -0.74 -3.69 6.91
C ALA A 74 0.02 -4.79 7.66
N ILE A 75 0.69 -5.69 6.95
CA ILE A 75 1.40 -6.86 7.51
C ILE A 75 2.72 -7.03 6.77
N SER A 76 3.76 -7.46 7.48
CA SER A 76 5.01 -7.93 6.86
C SER A 76 4.78 -9.27 6.14
N GLY A 77 5.45 -9.48 5.00
CA GLY A 77 5.31 -10.72 4.24
C GLY A 77 5.70 -10.58 2.77
N PHE A 78 5.33 -11.59 1.98
CA PHE A 78 5.73 -11.70 0.58
C PHE A 78 5.22 -10.56 -0.30
N ILE A 79 3.94 -10.16 -0.15
CA ILE A 79 3.36 -9.03 -0.90
C ILE A 79 4.07 -7.72 -0.58
N TYR A 80 4.40 -7.49 0.70
CA TYR A 80 5.18 -6.33 1.13
C TYR A 80 6.57 -6.33 0.49
N ALA A 81 7.33 -7.42 0.61
CA ALA A 81 8.68 -7.53 0.05
C ALA A 81 8.67 -7.31 -1.47
N ASN A 82 7.80 -8.00 -2.21
CA ASN A 82 7.73 -7.86 -3.67
C ASN A 82 7.31 -6.46 -4.10
N THR A 83 6.32 -5.87 -3.42
CA THR A 83 5.87 -4.51 -3.72
C THR A 83 7.00 -3.51 -3.52
N VAL A 84 7.75 -3.63 -2.41
CA VAL A 84 8.94 -2.80 -2.16
C VAL A 84 10.00 -3.00 -3.24
N GLY A 85 10.30 -4.24 -3.62
CA GLY A 85 11.24 -4.53 -4.70
C GLY A 85 10.84 -3.86 -6.02
N LYS A 86 9.56 -3.95 -6.40
CA LYS A 86 9.07 -3.28 -7.61
C LYS A 86 9.11 -1.76 -7.49
N ARG A 87 8.79 -1.21 -6.32
CA ARG A 87 8.87 0.23 -6.05
C ARG A 87 10.30 0.76 -6.13
N ILE A 88 11.29 0.02 -5.65
CA ILE A 88 12.72 0.34 -5.82
C ILE A 88 13.06 0.43 -7.31
N ALA A 89 12.68 -0.58 -8.09
CA ALA A 89 12.91 -0.59 -9.54
C ALA A 89 12.22 0.58 -10.28
N LEU A 90 11.10 1.08 -9.75
CA LEU A 90 10.36 2.23 -10.29
C LEU A 90 10.81 3.58 -9.71
N GLY A 91 11.81 3.62 -8.83
CA GLY A 91 12.26 4.85 -8.18
C GLY A 91 11.23 5.48 -7.23
N LYS A 92 10.35 4.68 -6.61
CA LYS A 92 9.27 5.10 -5.70
C LYS A 92 9.50 4.65 -4.24
N PRO A 93 10.54 5.15 -3.55
CA PRO A 93 10.96 4.63 -2.23
C PRO A 93 10.03 5.01 -1.06
N GLN A 94 8.94 5.75 -1.30
CA GLN A 94 8.01 6.17 -0.25
C GLN A 94 7.18 4.98 0.23
N VAL A 95 7.74 4.23 1.18
CA VAL A 95 7.11 3.09 1.85
C VAL A 95 7.12 3.33 3.34
N LEU A 96 5.93 3.48 3.92
CA LEU A 96 5.75 3.77 5.34
C LEU A 96 5.22 2.53 6.05
N VAL A 97 5.92 2.01 7.04
CA VAL A 97 5.49 0.87 7.85
C VAL A 97 4.96 1.41 9.18
N PRO A 98 3.72 1.05 9.58
CA PRO A 98 3.23 1.39 10.91
C PRO A 98 4.17 0.84 11.98
N ALA A 99 4.56 1.69 12.95
CA ALA A 99 5.39 1.30 14.07
C ALA A 99 4.56 1.37 15.36
N GLU A 100 4.72 0.39 16.26
CA GLU A 100 4.24 0.53 17.62
C GLU A 100 5.14 1.54 18.34
N ILE A 101 4.56 2.68 18.71
CA ILE A 101 5.29 3.75 19.38
C ILE A 101 4.93 3.68 20.86
N SER A 102 5.89 3.23 21.67
CA SER A 102 5.71 3.15 23.12
C SER A 102 5.90 4.52 23.81
N ASP A 103 6.57 5.47 23.15
CA ASP A 103 6.97 6.77 23.71
C ASP A 103 6.51 7.96 22.85
N THR A 104 6.38 9.14 23.46
CA THR A 104 5.95 10.38 22.78
C THR A 104 7.01 10.98 21.82
N SER A 105 8.10 10.25 21.50
CA SER A 105 9.26 10.77 20.76
C SER A 105 9.55 10.02 19.44
N SER A 106 8.53 9.58 18.71
CA SER A 106 8.76 8.96 17.38
C SER A 106 9.40 9.94 16.40
N ARG A 107 10.45 9.50 15.71
CA ARG A 107 11.03 10.23 14.58
C ARG A 107 10.34 9.79 13.29
N ALA A 108 10.25 10.70 12.32
CA ALA A 108 9.68 10.37 11.00
C ALA A 108 10.41 9.21 10.29
N THR A 109 11.69 8.98 10.62
CA THR A 109 12.49 7.86 10.11
C THR A 109 12.02 6.50 10.60
N ASP A 110 11.32 6.45 11.75
CA ASP A 110 10.93 5.20 12.41
C ASP A 110 9.80 4.51 11.64
N PHE A 111 9.06 5.28 10.82
CA PHE A 111 8.02 4.76 9.93
C PHE A 111 8.55 4.42 8.55
N ILE A 112 9.82 4.69 8.21
CA ILE A 112 10.34 4.34 6.88
C ILE A 112 10.66 2.84 6.87
N SER A 113 10.16 2.14 5.85
CA SER A 113 10.47 0.74 5.61
C SER A 113 11.97 0.42 5.81
N PRO A 114 12.33 -0.60 6.61
CA PRO A 114 13.72 -1.04 6.78
C PRO A 114 14.39 -1.40 5.46
N TYR A 115 13.63 -1.93 4.48
CA TYR A 115 14.12 -2.20 3.14
C TYR A 115 14.67 -0.96 2.44
N ILE A 116 14.00 0.18 2.64
CA ILE A 116 14.38 1.45 2.03
C ILE A 116 15.48 2.13 2.85
N SER A 117 15.31 2.25 4.17
CA SER A 117 16.24 3.00 5.02
C SER A 117 17.61 2.34 5.13
N LYS A 118 17.67 1.00 5.21
CA LYS A 118 18.93 0.23 5.28
C LYS A 118 19.42 -0.24 3.92
N LYS A 119 18.66 0.01 2.84
CA LYS A 119 18.93 -0.49 1.48
C LYS A 119 19.24 -1.99 1.42
N ASN A 120 18.56 -2.81 2.23
CA ASN A 120 18.87 -4.23 2.36
C ASN A 120 17.95 -5.16 1.53
N HIS A 121 17.12 -4.60 0.65
CA HIS A 121 16.32 -5.36 -0.30
C HIS A 121 17.15 -5.73 -1.55
N LEU A 122 17.07 -6.97 -2.04
CA LEU A 122 17.84 -7.48 -3.20
C LEU A 122 17.69 -6.61 -4.46
N ALA A 123 16.52 -5.99 -4.66
CA ALA A 123 16.27 -5.07 -5.77
C ALA A 123 17.30 -3.93 -5.87
N TYR A 124 17.90 -3.47 -4.77
CA TYR A 124 18.95 -2.46 -4.85
C TYR A 124 20.18 -2.95 -5.64
N SER A 125 20.58 -4.22 -5.50
CA SER A 125 21.69 -4.78 -6.28
C SER A 125 21.37 -4.95 -7.77
N CYS A 126 20.09 -4.93 -8.16
CA CYS A 126 19.68 -5.13 -9.55
C CYS A 126 19.42 -3.80 -10.29
N PHE A 127 19.01 -2.76 -9.56
CA PHE A 127 18.47 -1.54 -10.16
C PHE A 127 19.16 -0.25 -9.69
N CYS A 128 20.15 -0.32 -8.81
CA CYS A 128 20.86 0.83 -8.24
C CYS A 128 22.36 0.63 -8.19
#